data_AF-A0A3N0U7J5-F1
#
_entry.id   AF-A0A3N0U7J5-F1
#
_cell.length_a   1.000
_cell.length_b   1.000
_cell.length_c   1.000
_cell.angle_alpha   90.00
_cell.angle_beta   90.00
_cell.angle_gamma   90.00
#
_symmetry.space_group_name_H-M   'P 1'
#
loop_
_entity.id
_entity.type
_entity.pdbx_description
1 polymer ?
#
loop_
_entity_poly.entity_id
_entity_poly.type
_entity_poly.pdbx_seq_one_letter_code
_entity_poly.pdbx_strand_id
1 'polypeptide(L)'
;MGTPFFKIETVQRRYGVQVFSSNHALYADMSGRVMATLETMAPALEIYSIGEVFMHIGGIVRQRLGLFNNVGEDLTDRFCQRHIPPD
;
A
#
# COMPACT_ATOMS: atom_id res chain seq x y z
N MET A 1 -3.29 -8.27 14.55
CA MET A 1 -2.35 -9.23 13.92
C MET A 1 -1.56 -9.92 15.03
N GLY A 2 -1.22 -11.21 14.89
CA GLY A 2 -0.29 -11.88 15.80
C GLY A 2 -0.88 -12.96 16.72
N THR A 3 -2.18 -13.27 16.65
CA THR A 3 -2.71 -14.44 17.35
C THR A 3 -2.11 -15.72 16.74
N PRO A 4 -1.48 -16.60 17.54
CA PRO A 4 -0.96 -17.87 17.03
C PRO A 4 -2.06 -18.70 16.35
N PHE A 5 -1.72 -19.30 15.21
CA PHE A 5 -2.69 -19.99 14.35
C PHE A 5 -3.51 -21.07 15.08
N PHE A 6 -2.88 -21.84 15.96
CA PHE A 6 -3.57 -22.89 16.73
C PHE A 6 -4.65 -22.35 17.69
N LYS A 7 -4.56 -21.08 18.10
CA LYS A 7 -5.57 -20.47 19.00
C LYS A 7 -6.86 -20.10 18.28
N ILE A 8 -6.88 -20.12 16.95
CA ILE A 8 -8.06 -19.74 16.14
C ILE A 8 -8.73 -20.95 15.47
N GLU A 9 -8.43 -22.18 15.89
CA GLU A 9 -8.91 -23.44 15.27
C GLU A 9 -10.42 -23.51 15.02
N THR A 10 -11.22 -23.13 16.00
CA THR A 10 -12.68 -23.13 15.87
C THR A 10 -13.15 -22.14 14.80
N VAL A 11 -12.50 -20.98 14.68
CA VAL A 11 -12.83 -19.95 13.69
C VAL A 11 -12.43 -20.39 12.29
N GLN A 12 -11.22 -20.93 12.11
CA GLN A 12 -10.76 -21.44 10.81
C GLN A 12 -11.69 -22.54 10.28
N ARG A 13 -12.06 -23.51 11.13
CA ARG A 13 -12.98 -24.60 10.74
C ARG A 13 -14.38 -24.09 10.44
N ARG A 14 -14.91 -23.17 11.25
CA ARG A 14 -16.29 -22.65 11.08
C ARG A 14 -16.47 -21.86 9.80
N TYR A 15 -15.46 -21.08 9.40
CA TYR A 15 -15.55 -20.17 8.25
C TYR A 15 -14.76 -20.62 7.02
N GLY A 16 -14.15 -21.82 7.05
CA GLY A 16 -13.37 -22.34 5.93
C GLY A 16 -12.18 -21.46 5.56
N VAL A 17 -11.45 -20.95 6.56
CA VAL A 17 -10.33 -20.03 6.35
C VAL A 17 -9.22 -20.71 5.54
N GLN A 18 -8.79 -20.05 4.45
CA GLN A 18 -7.64 -20.48 3.65
C GLN A 18 -6.35 -19.90 4.23
N VAL A 19 -5.30 -20.71 4.25
CA VAL A 19 -4.00 -20.34 4.82
C VAL A 19 -2.94 -20.36 3.74
N PHE A 20 -2.20 -19.27 3.63
CA PHE A 20 -1.10 -19.12 2.69
C PHE A 20 0.20 -18.85 3.44
N SER A 21 1.31 -19.34 2.90
CA SER A 21 2.64 -18.98 3.39
C SER A 21 2.97 -17.53 3.05
N SER A 22 3.70 -16.84 3.94
CA SER A 22 4.18 -15.49 3.69
C SER A 22 5.15 -15.45 2.51
N ASN A 23 4.78 -14.78 1.42
CA ASN A 23 5.66 -14.54 0.25
C ASN A 23 6.33 -13.16 0.34
N HIS A 24 7.42 -13.08 1.10
CA HIS A 24 8.11 -11.81 1.35
C HIS A 24 8.66 -11.13 0.09
N ALA A 25 9.13 -11.90 -0.90
CA ALA A 25 9.65 -11.34 -2.15
C ALA A 25 8.55 -10.63 -2.95
N LEU A 26 7.36 -11.25 -3.03
CA LEU A 26 6.20 -10.63 -3.67
C LEU A 26 5.77 -9.35 -2.95
N TYR A 27 5.67 -9.38 -1.62
CA TYR A 27 5.28 -8.19 -0.84
C TYR A 27 6.32 -7.06 -0.95
N ALA A 28 7.62 -7.39 -0.99
CA ALA A 28 8.68 -6.41 -1.17
C ALA A 28 8.61 -5.73 -2.55
N ASP A 29 8.40 -6.51 -3.61
CA ASP A 29 8.23 -5.97 -4.97
C ASP A 29 6.97 -5.10 -5.08
N MET A 30 5.84 -5.53 -4.53
CA MET A 30 4.61 -4.73 -4.49
C MET A 30 4.81 -3.40 -3.76
N SER A 31 5.45 -3.44 -2.59
CA SER A 31 5.79 -2.23 -1.83
C SER A 31 6.70 -1.29 -2.65
N GLY A 32 7.74 -1.83 -3.29
CA GLY A 32 8.63 -1.04 -4.14
C GLY A 32 7.90 -0.28 -5.25
N ARG A 33 6.92 -0.91 -5.90
CA ARG A 33 6.09 -0.25 -6.94
C ARG A 33 5.21 0.86 -6.38
N VAL A 34 4.65 0.68 -5.19
CA VAL A 34 3.85 1.71 -4.50
C VAL A 34 4.74 2.89 -4.13
N MET A 35 5.91 2.65 -3.53
CA MET A 35 6.85 3.70 -3.15
C MET A 35 7.34 4.48 -4.38
N ALA A 36 7.70 3.79 -5.46
CA ALA A 36 8.09 4.42 -6.72
C ALA A 36 6.97 5.26 -7.36
N THR A 37 5.70 4.98 -7.07
CA THR A 37 4.57 5.81 -7.50
C THR A 37 4.45 7.06 -6.62
N LEU A 38 4.56 6.90 -5.30
CA LEU A 38 4.49 8.00 -4.32
C LEU A 38 5.63 9.01 -4.49
N GLU A 39 6.83 8.57 -4.87
CA GLU A 39 7.99 9.44 -5.12
C GLU A 39 7.70 10.47 -6.23
N THR A 40 6.75 10.19 -7.12
CA THR A 40 6.36 11.13 -8.18
C THR A 40 5.37 12.21 -7.71
N MET A 41 4.77 12.02 -6.53
CA MET A 41 3.67 12.85 -6.02
C MET A 41 4.14 13.91 -5.02
N ALA A 42 5.31 13.71 -4.39
CA ALA A 42 5.83 14.60 -3.36
C ALA A 42 7.35 14.81 -3.47
N PRO A 43 7.86 15.94 -2.93
CA PRO A 43 9.28 16.24 -2.96
C PRO A 43 10.15 15.30 -2.12
N ALA A 44 9.61 14.71 -1.05
CA ALA A 44 10.35 13.77 -0.21
C ALA A 44 9.40 12.78 0.47
N LEU A 45 9.92 11.57 0.68
CA LEU A 45 9.28 10.47 1.42
C LEU A 45 10.21 9.98 2.53
N GLU A 46 9.63 9.54 3.64
CA GLU A 46 10.33 8.84 4.73
C GLU A 46 9.68 7.47 4.92
N ILE A 47 10.41 6.42 4.54
CA ILE A 47 9.93 5.03 4.59
C ILE A 47 10.03 4.52 6.03
N TYR A 48 8.89 4.24 6.66
CA TYR A 48 8.82 3.71 8.02
C TYR A 48 8.79 2.18 8.03
N SER A 49 8.06 1.58 7.09
CA SER A 49 8.02 0.13 6.90
C SER A 49 7.62 -0.25 5.47
N ILE A 50 7.56 -1.55 5.17
CA ILE A 50 7.10 -2.08 3.87
C ILE A 50 5.68 -1.63 3.49
N GLY A 51 4.85 -1.27 4.47
CA GLY A 51 3.47 -0.83 4.26
C GLY A 51 3.18 0.60 4.74
N GLU A 52 4.19 1.35 5.16
CA GLU A 52 4.00 2.66 5.79
C GLU A 52 5.10 3.65 5.41
N VAL A 53 4.70 4.84 4.99
CA VAL A 53 5.58 5.90 4.52
C VAL A 53 4.98 7.26 4.87
N PHE A 54 5.83 8.19 5.29
CA PHE A 54 5.45 9.58 5.52
C PHE A 54 5.83 10.43 4.30
N MET A 55 4.90 11.29 3.89
CA MET A 55 5.07 12.14 2.71
C MET A 55 5.25 13.59 3.13
N HIS A 56 6.36 14.21 2.72
CA HIS A 56 6.58 15.63 2.97
C HIS A 56 5.83 16.46 1.93
N ILE A 57 4.82 17.21 2.36
CA ILE A 57 3.94 17.99 1.48
C ILE A 57 4.31 19.49 1.38
N GLY A 58 5.31 19.93 2.15
CA GLY A 58 5.79 21.31 2.10
C GLY A 58 6.34 21.67 0.72
N GLY A 59 5.96 22.84 0.19
CA GLY A 59 6.39 23.31 -1.13
C GLY A 59 5.51 22.83 -2.29
N ILE A 60 4.47 22.02 -2.04
CA ILE A 60 3.50 21.65 -3.07
C ILE A 60 2.56 22.84 -3.32
N VAL A 61 2.56 23.35 -4.56
CA VAL A 61 1.82 24.55 -4.98
C VAL A 61 0.31 24.39 -4.74
N ARG A 62 -0.38 25.46 -4.35
CA ARG A 62 -1.83 25.48 -4.02
C ARG A 62 -2.75 24.91 -5.11
N GLN A 63 -2.34 24.91 -6.39
CA GLN A 63 -3.08 24.26 -7.48
C GLN A 63 -2.98 22.72 -7.43
N ARG A 64 -1.86 22.16 -6.92
CA ARG A 64 -1.71 20.74 -6.59
C ARG A 64 -2.34 20.39 -5.24
N LEU A 65 -2.71 21.35 -4.40
CA LEU A 65 -3.41 21.06 -3.12
C LEU A 65 -4.80 20.45 -3.32
N GLY A 66 -5.44 20.65 -4.48
CA GLY A 66 -6.67 19.94 -4.86
C GLY A 66 -6.49 18.41 -4.92
N LEU A 67 -5.28 17.92 -5.19
CA LEU A 67 -4.91 16.50 -5.12
C LEU A 67 -4.98 15.97 -3.68
N PHE A 68 -4.96 16.83 -2.65
CA PHE A 68 -4.91 16.38 -1.26
C PHE A 68 -6.26 16.07 -0.63
N ASN A 69 -7.35 16.56 -1.21
CA ASN A 69 -8.67 16.13 -0.77
C ASN A 69 -8.90 14.64 -1.07
N ASN A 70 -8.25 14.13 -2.13
CA ASN A 70 -8.44 12.77 -2.64
C ASN A 70 -7.10 12.02 -2.87
N VAL A 71 -6.05 12.27 -2.07
CA VAL A 71 -4.71 11.63 -2.27
C VAL A 71 -4.83 10.12 -2.42
N GLY A 72 -5.70 9.49 -1.62
CA GLY A 72 -5.90 8.05 -1.63
C GLY A 72 -6.47 7.54 -2.96
N GLU A 73 -7.43 8.25 -3.54
CA GLU A 73 -8.01 7.91 -4.84
C GLU A 73 -6.98 8.15 -5.96
N ASP A 74 -6.32 9.31 -5.98
CA ASP A 74 -5.31 9.66 -6.97
C ASP A 74 -4.12 8.67 -6.97
N LEU A 75 -3.69 8.24 -5.79
CA LEU A 75 -2.65 7.23 -5.63
C LEU A 75 -3.10 5.90 -6.24
N THR A 76 -4.32 5.46 -5.90
CA THR A 76 -4.89 4.20 -6.37
C THR A 76 -5.00 4.21 -7.89
N ASP A 77 -5.55 5.27 -8.47
CA ASP A 77 -5.71 5.43 -9.91
C ASP A 77 -4.36 5.42 -10.63
N ARG A 78 -3.37 6.18 -10.14
CA ARG A 78 -2.02 6.21 -10.73
C ARG A 78 -1.32 4.86 -10.66
N PHE A 79 -1.44 4.17 -9.53
CA PHE A 79 -0.85 2.86 -9.35
C PHE A 79 -1.48 1.84 -10.31
N CYS A 80 -2.82 1.81 -10.37
CA CYS A 80 -3.58 0.94 -11.27
C CYS A 80 -3.21 1.19 -12.73
N GLN A 81 -3.25 2.45 -13.20
CA GLN A 81 -2.90 2.80 -14.58
C GLN A 81 -1.47 2.40 -14.98
N ARG A 82 -0.54 2.40 -14.02
CA ARG A 82 0.88 2.14 -14.29
C ARG A 82 1.25 0.66 -14.19
N HIS A 83 0.60 -0.08 -13.31
CA HIS A 83 1.06 -1.42 -12.91
C HIS A 83 0.03 -2.53 -13.09
N ILE A 84 -1.24 -2.20 -13.33
CA ILE A 84 -2.29 -3.17 -13.62
C ILE A 84 -2.60 -3.09 -15.11
N PRO A 85 -2.39 -4.17 -15.88
CA PRO A 85 -2.75 -4.17 -17.30
C PRO A 85 -4.26 -3.93 -17.45
N PRO A 86 -4.69 -3.14 -18.44
CA PRO A 86 -6.10 -3.11 -18.79
C PRO A 86 -6.49 -4.50 -19.32
N ASP A 87 -7.58 -5.04 -18.78
CA ASP A 87 -8.18 -6.29 -19.26
C ASP A 87 -8.55 -6.20 -20.76
#